data_AF-A0A6P0TKX0-F1
#
_entry.id   AF-A0A6P0TKX0-F1
#
_cell.length_a   1.000
_cell.length_b   1.000
_cell.length_c   1.000
_cell.angle_alpha   90.00
_cell.angle_beta   90.00
_cell.angle_gamma   90.00
#
_symmetry.space_group_name_H-M   'P 1'
#
loop_
_entity.id
_entity.type
_entity.pdbx_description
1 polymer ?
#
loop_
_entity_poly.entity_id
_entity_poly.type
_entity_poly.pdbx_seq_one_letter_code
_entity_poly.pdbx_strand_id
1 'polypeptide(L)'
;MVVYIGRIKGNVDKWVSLVKRTNDLQIRFTKQTGTQDWMECVRDDGTSTSCPLPKQGILPHDFVHYVVEDTLDLRQGFWGIIAVGVGFPKSAPPWDASEFELPDLTEALQAESLVECFQAEMWNDFQLSENFAEILQITCQQRGVQAPQFSSTTLLQVRQRLQTFSQQWQSLPIGKTLEVEFF
;
A
#
# COMPACT_ATOMS: atom_id res chain seq x y z
N MET A 1 0.80 -16.08 19.06
CA MET A 1 0.30 -14.89 19.77
C MET A 1 -0.60 -14.16 18.79
N VAL A 2 -1.89 -14.08 19.11
CA VAL A 2 -2.98 -13.74 18.18
C VAL A 2 -3.24 -12.24 18.27
N VAL A 3 -3.18 -11.51 17.16
CA VAL A 3 -3.70 -10.13 17.11
C VAL A 3 -5.12 -10.20 16.54
N TYR A 4 -6.06 -9.71 17.35
CA TYR A 4 -7.49 -9.64 17.06
C TYR A 4 -7.79 -8.38 16.23
N ILE A 5 -8.68 -8.52 15.24
CA ILE A 5 -9.19 -7.42 14.42
C ILE A 5 -10.41 -6.83 15.13
N GLY A 6 -10.38 -5.52 15.38
CA GLY A 6 -11.55 -4.76 15.81
C GLY A 6 -12.45 -4.48 14.62
N ARG A 7 -13.72 -4.89 14.70
CA ARG A 7 -14.75 -4.58 13.72
C ARG A 7 -15.19 -3.14 13.92
N ILE A 8 -14.90 -2.22 13.01
CA ILE A 8 -15.51 -0.88 13.08
C ILE A 8 -16.90 -0.98 12.41
N LYS A 9 -17.89 -1.39 13.19
CA LYS A 9 -19.30 -1.17 12.84
C LYS A 9 -19.61 0.31 13.10
N GLY A 10 -19.72 1.11 12.05
CA GLY A 10 -20.01 2.54 12.19
C GLY A 10 -20.42 3.19 10.88
N ASN A 11 -21.23 4.25 11.00
CA ASN A 11 -21.67 5.14 9.92
C ASN A 11 -20.47 5.59 9.05
N VAL A 12 -20.64 5.65 7.73
CA VAL A 12 -19.66 6.15 6.74
C VAL A 12 -19.08 7.50 7.18
N ASP A 13 -19.90 8.39 7.75
CA ASP A 13 -19.45 9.69 8.26
C ASP A 13 -18.39 9.57 9.37
N LYS A 14 -18.51 8.55 10.23
CA LYS A 14 -17.56 8.28 11.32
C LYS A 14 -16.25 7.74 10.76
N TRP A 15 -16.31 6.89 9.73
CA TRP A 15 -15.14 6.39 9.01
C TRP A 15 -14.38 7.50 8.29
N VAL A 16 -15.08 8.32 7.52
CA VAL A 16 -14.47 9.49 6.84
C VAL A 16 -13.86 10.45 7.88
N SER A 17 -14.47 10.63 9.05
CA SER A 17 -13.91 11.45 10.13
C SER A 17 -12.71 10.83 10.87
N LEU A 18 -12.58 9.50 10.83
CA LEU A 18 -11.44 8.77 11.39
C LEU A 18 -10.27 8.83 10.40
N VAL A 19 -10.51 8.62 9.11
CA VAL A 19 -9.47 8.77 8.09
C VAL A 19 -8.98 10.22 7.96
N LYS A 20 -9.86 11.22 8.16
CA LYS A 20 -9.46 12.63 8.21
C LYS A 20 -8.67 13.01 9.47
N ARG A 21 -8.66 12.17 10.50
CA ARG A 21 -7.72 12.25 11.62
C ARG A 21 -6.63 11.24 11.32
N THR A 22 -5.76 11.55 10.38
CA THR A 22 -4.62 10.69 10.13
C THR A 22 -3.79 10.63 11.40
N ASN A 23 -3.75 9.44 11.99
CA ASN A 23 -2.74 9.11 12.97
C ASN A 23 -1.46 8.88 12.18
N ASP A 24 -0.39 9.56 12.57
CA ASP A 24 0.93 9.36 11.99
C ASP A 24 1.27 7.86 12.04
N LEU A 25 1.51 7.26 10.87
CA LEU A 25 1.88 5.85 10.75
C LEU A 25 3.34 5.74 10.33
N GLN A 26 4.18 5.24 11.24
CA GLN A 26 5.54 4.84 10.89
C GLN A 26 5.52 3.41 10.36
N ILE A 27 6.06 3.22 9.16
CA ILE A 27 6.15 1.91 8.51
C ILE A 27 7.62 1.54 8.39
N ARG A 28 7.96 0.33 8.86
CA ARG A 28 9.32 -0.20 8.89
C ARG A 28 9.42 -1.43 8.01
N PHE A 29 10.17 -1.33 6.93
CA PHE A 29 10.48 -2.42 6.01
C PHE A 29 11.85 -3.00 6.34
N THR A 30 11.90 -4.22 6.89
CA THR A 30 13.14 -4.88 7.28
C THR A 30 13.49 -5.98 6.30
N LYS A 31 14.68 -5.90 5.71
CA LYS A 31 15.17 -6.91 4.77
C LYS A 31 15.71 -8.12 5.51
N GLN A 32 15.23 -9.30 5.19
CA GLN A 32 15.58 -10.57 5.84
C GLN A 32 16.18 -11.57 4.86
N THR A 33 16.84 -12.59 5.41
CA THR A 33 17.24 -13.79 4.65
C THR A 33 16.02 -14.64 4.31
N GLY A 34 16.13 -15.50 3.28
CA GLY A 34 15.07 -16.44 2.91
C GLY A 34 14.10 -15.87 1.90
N THR A 35 12.83 -16.28 1.95
CA THR A 35 11.80 -15.96 0.95
C THR A 35 10.87 -14.82 1.36
N GLN A 36 11.02 -14.28 2.57
CA GLN A 36 10.17 -13.21 3.10
C GLN A 36 11.03 -12.14 3.77
N ASP A 37 10.62 -10.89 3.60
CA ASP A 37 11.01 -9.74 4.39
C ASP A 37 9.98 -9.48 5.49
N TRP A 38 10.18 -8.44 6.29
CA TRP A 38 9.29 -8.13 7.41
C TRP A 38 8.83 -6.69 7.40
N MET A 39 7.57 -6.48 7.76
CA MET A 39 6.95 -5.17 7.90
C MET A 39 6.44 -4.98 9.32
N GLU A 40 6.69 -3.82 9.88
CA GLU A 40 6.08 -3.35 11.11
C GLU A 40 5.45 -1.98 10.89
N CYS A 41 4.28 -1.75 11.45
CA CYS A 41 3.56 -0.50 11.40
C CYS A 41 3.31 -0.04 12.83
N VAL A 42 3.76 1.16 13.19
CA VAL A 42 3.62 1.75 14.52
C VAL A 42 2.76 3.01 14.39
N ARG A 43 1.69 3.06 15.17
CA ARG A 43 0.74 4.19 15.22
C ARG A 43 1.17 5.19 16.28
N ASP A 44 0.60 6.39 16.21
CA ASP A 44 0.76 7.48 17.18
C ASP A 44 0.47 7.09 18.64
N ASP A 45 -0.51 6.20 18.86
CA ASP A 45 -0.87 5.66 20.17
C ASP A 45 0.12 4.59 20.70
N GLY A 46 1.17 4.31 19.93
CA GLY A 46 2.21 3.32 20.23
C GLY A 46 1.80 1.88 19.95
N THR A 47 0.57 1.63 19.48
CA THR A 47 0.17 0.29 19.04
C THR A 47 0.90 -0.09 17.75
N SER A 48 1.24 -1.36 17.61
CA SER A 48 1.88 -1.87 16.41
C SER A 48 1.20 -3.10 15.83
N THR A 49 1.36 -3.28 14.53
CA THR A 49 1.01 -4.51 13.81
C THR A 49 2.16 -4.87 12.88
N SER A 50 2.32 -6.15 12.58
CA SER A 50 3.42 -6.63 11.75
C SER A 50 2.99 -7.80 10.88
N CYS A 51 3.55 -7.90 9.68
CA CYS A 51 3.29 -9.01 8.78
C CYS A 51 4.53 -9.38 7.94
N PRO A 52 4.61 -10.61 7.42
CA PRO A 52 5.64 -10.99 6.46
C PRO A 52 5.39 -10.31 5.10
N LEU A 53 6.48 -10.01 4.41
CA LEU A 53 6.47 -9.49 3.04
C LEU A 53 7.10 -10.51 2.09
N PRO A 54 6.32 -11.23 1.27
CA PRO A 54 6.87 -12.16 0.30
C PRO A 54 7.85 -11.48 -0.67
N LYS A 55 9.03 -12.06 -0.87
CA LYS A 55 10.01 -11.55 -1.85
C LYS A 55 9.52 -11.85 -3.26
N GLN A 56 9.47 -10.81 -4.09
CA GLN A 56 9.06 -10.93 -5.49
C GLN A 56 10.24 -10.75 -6.46
N GLY A 57 11.34 -10.11 -6.05
CA GLY A 57 12.49 -9.80 -6.92
C GLY A 57 12.56 -8.32 -7.32
N ILE A 58 11.43 -7.63 -7.24
CA ILE A 58 11.32 -6.15 -7.25
C ILE A 58 11.06 -5.63 -5.81
N LEU A 59 10.77 -4.33 -5.68
CA LEU A 59 10.34 -3.73 -4.41
C LEU A 59 9.13 -4.51 -3.85
N PRO A 60 9.06 -4.80 -2.53
CA PRO A 60 7.92 -5.52 -1.94
C PRO A 60 6.59 -4.83 -2.26
N HIS A 61 5.54 -5.61 -2.53
CA HIS A 61 4.24 -5.12 -2.96
C HIS A 61 3.65 -4.05 -2.03
N ASP A 62 3.59 -4.30 -0.72
CA ASP A 62 3.07 -3.31 0.25
C ASP A 62 3.95 -2.04 0.32
N PHE A 63 5.24 -2.15 -0.02
CA PHE A 63 6.10 -0.97 -0.14
C PHE A 63 5.80 -0.18 -1.43
N VAL A 64 5.39 -0.86 -2.51
CA VAL A 64 4.84 -0.18 -3.71
C VAL A 64 3.55 0.55 -3.35
N HIS A 65 2.65 -0.04 -2.55
CA HIS A 65 1.49 0.67 -2.01
C HIS A 65 1.88 1.96 -1.30
N TYR A 66 2.93 1.94 -0.46
CA TYR A 66 3.35 3.15 0.24
C TYR A 66 3.74 4.25 -0.74
N VAL A 67 4.57 3.92 -1.74
CA VAL A 67 5.02 4.91 -2.72
C VAL A 67 3.85 5.45 -3.54
N VAL A 68 2.94 4.58 -3.99
CA VAL A 68 1.77 4.97 -4.79
C VAL A 68 0.83 5.83 -3.96
N GLU A 69 0.39 5.34 -2.81
CA GLU A 69 -0.62 6.00 -1.99
C GLU A 69 -0.12 7.32 -1.42
N ASP A 70 1.12 7.38 -0.92
CA ASP A 70 1.67 8.62 -0.39
C ASP A 70 1.89 9.68 -1.47
N THR A 71 2.32 9.28 -2.67
CA THR A 71 2.54 10.25 -3.77
C THR A 71 1.24 10.78 -4.36
N LEU A 72 0.20 9.95 -4.38
CA LEU A 72 -1.09 10.26 -4.99
C LEU A 72 -2.12 10.79 -3.99
N ASP A 73 -1.72 10.95 -2.73
CA ASP A 73 -2.58 11.39 -1.63
C ASP A 73 -3.79 10.46 -1.41
N LEU A 74 -3.57 9.14 -1.58
CA LEU A 74 -4.60 8.12 -1.40
C LEU A 74 -4.73 7.73 0.08
N ARG A 75 -5.30 8.62 0.89
CA ARG A 75 -5.45 8.49 2.35
C ARG A 75 -6.50 7.46 2.81
N GLN A 76 -7.39 6.99 1.94
CA GLN A 76 -8.30 5.86 2.23
C GLN A 76 -7.85 4.55 1.54
N GLY A 77 -6.61 4.52 1.04
CA GLY A 77 -5.95 3.32 0.53
C GLY A 77 -5.58 2.32 1.63
N PHE A 78 -4.76 1.33 1.30
CA PHE A 78 -4.31 0.30 2.24
C PHE A 78 -3.66 0.91 3.49
N TRP A 79 -2.77 1.90 3.32
CA TRP A 79 -2.05 2.50 4.45
C TRP A 79 -2.95 3.35 5.34
N GLY A 80 -3.92 4.04 4.75
CA GLY A 80 -4.96 4.74 5.49
C GLY A 80 -5.77 3.82 6.39
N ILE A 81 -6.14 2.64 5.87
CA ILE A 81 -6.87 1.61 6.60
C ILE A 81 -6.05 1.11 7.80
N ILE A 82 -4.77 0.84 7.62
CA ILE A 82 -3.87 0.42 8.69
C ILE A 82 -3.67 1.54 9.73
N ALA A 83 -3.55 2.79 9.29
CA ALA A 83 -3.36 3.96 10.15
C ALA A 83 -4.53 4.17 11.11
N VAL A 84 -5.78 3.98 10.66
CA VAL A 84 -6.97 4.10 11.53
C VAL A 84 -7.22 2.89 12.45
N GLY A 85 -6.26 1.98 12.56
CA GLY A 85 -6.28 0.89 13.54
C GLY A 85 -6.85 -0.43 13.03
N VAL A 86 -7.15 -0.55 11.73
CA VAL A 86 -7.55 -1.84 11.16
C VAL A 86 -6.31 -2.73 11.10
N GLY A 87 -6.38 -3.89 11.76
CA GLY A 87 -5.31 -4.89 11.72
C GLY A 87 -5.28 -5.65 10.40
N PHE A 88 -4.22 -6.43 10.19
CA PHE A 88 -4.12 -7.30 9.02
C PHE A 88 -5.15 -8.45 9.07
N PRO A 89 -5.65 -8.91 7.91
CA PRO A 89 -6.43 -10.14 7.83
C PRO A 89 -5.70 -11.35 8.42
N LYS A 90 -6.46 -12.38 8.84
CA LYS A 90 -5.89 -13.61 9.43
C LYS A 90 -5.27 -14.55 8.39
N SER A 91 -5.66 -14.39 7.13
CA SER A 91 -5.09 -15.07 5.96
C SER A 91 -3.63 -14.68 5.78
N ALA A 92 -2.84 -15.53 5.11
CA ALA A 92 -1.50 -15.16 4.69
C ALA A 92 -1.59 -14.18 3.51
N PRO A 93 -0.71 -13.16 3.42
CA PRO A 93 -0.68 -12.26 2.27
C PRO A 93 -0.32 -13.00 0.98
N PRO A 94 -0.69 -12.47 -0.21
CA PRO A 94 -1.36 -11.17 -0.41
C PRO A 94 -2.84 -11.18 -0.01
N TRP A 95 -3.37 -10.03 0.40
CA TRP A 95 -4.76 -9.85 0.81
C TRP A 95 -5.58 -9.10 -0.23
N ASP A 96 -6.86 -9.44 -0.32
CA ASP A 96 -7.81 -8.67 -1.11
C ASP A 96 -8.42 -7.53 -0.27
N ALA A 97 -8.66 -6.36 -0.87
CA ALA A 97 -9.29 -5.23 -0.19
C ALA A 97 -10.65 -5.59 0.43
N SER A 98 -11.39 -6.53 -0.16
CA SER A 98 -12.66 -7.06 0.38
C SER A 98 -12.52 -7.84 1.69
N GLU A 99 -11.31 -8.26 2.07
CA GLU A 99 -11.04 -8.85 3.37
C GLU A 99 -11.08 -7.80 4.51
N PHE A 100 -11.02 -6.52 4.17
CA PHE A 100 -11.24 -5.42 5.10
C PHE A 100 -12.74 -5.10 5.16
N GLU A 101 -13.38 -5.37 6.32
CA GLU A 101 -14.82 -5.10 6.54
C GLU A 101 -15.11 -3.58 6.68
N LEU A 102 -14.94 -2.81 5.60
CA LEU A 102 -15.10 -1.37 5.53
C LEU A 102 -16.32 -0.97 4.69
N PRO A 103 -16.99 0.17 4.98
CA PRO A 103 -18.17 0.59 4.23
C PRO A 103 -17.85 1.21 2.87
N ASP A 104 -16.63 1.72 2.68
CA ASP A 104 -16.13 2.23 1.40
C ASP A 104 -14.70 1.74 1.19
N LEU A 105 -14.50 0.99 0.10
CA LEU A 105 -13.21 0.43 -0.33
C LEU A 105 -12.75 1.05 -1.65
N THR A 106 -13.41 2.12 -2.13
CA THR A 106 -13.18 2.68 -3.46
C THR A 106 -11.71 3.01 -3.68
N GLU A 107 -11.12 3.75 -2.75
CA GLU A 107 -9.74 4.23 -2.87
C GLU A 107 -8.71 3.10 -2.70
N ALA A 108 -8.97 2.14 -1.81
CA ALA A 108 -8.14 0.94 -1.65
C ALA A 108 -8.14 0.07 -2.92
N LEU A 109 -9.29 -0.10 -3.57
CA LEU A 109 -9.40 -0.84 -4.83
C LEU A 109 -8.75 -0.10 -5.99
N GLN A 110 -8.80 1.24 -6.00
CA GLN A 110 -8.07 2.05 -6.97
C GLN A 110 -6.55 1.98 -6.75
N ALA A 111 -6.09 2.02 -5.50
CA ALA A 111 -4.69 1.88 -5.13
C ALA A 111 -4.14 0.53 -5.59
N GLU A 112 -4.86 -0.57 -5.34
CA GLU A 112 -4.50 -1.91 -5.82
C GLU A 112 -4.29 -1.94 -7.36
N SER A 113 -5.26 -1.41 -8.11
CA SER A 113 -5.16 -1.31 -9.57
C SER A 113 -3.96 -0.48 -10.05
N LEU A 114 -3.64 0.61 -9.36
CA LEU A 114 -2.45 1.43 -9.66
C LEU A 114 -1.16 0.69 -9.35
N VAL A 115 -1.09 0.02 -8.20
CA VAL A 115 0.06 -0.80 -7.78
C VAL A 115 0.32 -1.89 -8.80
N GLU A 116 -0.70 -2.61 -9.26
CA GLU A 116 -0.57 -3.63 -10.31
C GLU A 116 -0.01 -3.03 -11.62
N CYS A 117 -0.49 -1.86 -12.05
CA CYS A 117 0.01 -1.17 -13.24
C CYS A 117 1.49 -0.77 -13.10
N PHE A 118 1.87 -0.19 -11.96
CA PHE A 118 3.26 0.21 -11.72
C PHE A 118 4.19 -0.99 -11.52
N GLN A 119 3.74 -2.06 -10.85
CA GLN A 119 4.52 -3.28 -10.72
C GLN A 119 4.77 -3.93 -12.09
N ALA A 120 3.81 -3.87 -13.02
CA ALA A 120 4.02 -4.33 -14.39
C ALA A 120 5.15 -3.55 -15.08
N GLU A 121 5.21 -2.23 -14.92
CA GLU A 121 6.33 -1.42 -15.42
C GLU A 121 7.65 -1.77 -14.71
N MET A 122 7.65 -1.96 -13.38
CA MET A 122 8.83 -2.35 -12.61
C MET A 122 9.42 -3.68 -13.08
N TRP A 123 8.56 -4.66 -13.38
CA TRP A 123 8.96 -5.95 -13.96
C TRP A 123 9.52 -5.83 -15.37
N ASN A 124 9.21 -4.74 -16.06
CA ASN A 124 9.70 -4.41 -17.38
C ASN A 124 10.78 -3.30 -17.31
N ASP A 125 11.70 -3.40 -16.35
CA ASP A 125 12.82 -2.45 -16.17
C ASP A 125 12.40 -0.97 -16.08
N PHE A 126 11.25 -0.70 -15.45
CA PHE A 126 10.64 0.63 -15.33
C PHE A 126 10.32 1.30 -16.68
N GLN A 127 10.16 0.52 -17.75
CA GLN A 127 9.68 1.05 -19.03
C GLN A 127 8.22 1.48 -18.91
N LEU A 128 7.90 2.63 -19.50
CA LEU A 128 6.55 3.17 -19.50
C LEU A 128 5.60 2.25 -20.29
N SER A 129 4.46 1.93 -19.69
CA SER A 129 3.42 1.19 -20.39
C SER A 129 2.61 2.12 -21.30
N GLU A 130 2.58 1.84 -22.61
CA GLU A 130 1.75 2.56 -23.57
C GLU A 130 0.25 2.43 -23.27
N ASN A 131 -0.15 1.33 -22.61
CA ASN A 131 -1.54 1.02 -22.29
C ASN A 131 -1.86 1.26 -20.80
N PHE A 132 -1.02 2.01 -20.06
CA PHE A 132 -1.19 2.21 -18.61
C PHE A 132 -2.61 2.66 -18.23
N ALA A 133 -3.14 3.68 -18.91
CA ALA A 133 -4.47 4.22 -18.60
C ALA A 133 -5.60 3.25 -18.93
N GLU A 134 -5.48 2.50 -20.03
CA GLU A 134 -6.46 1.49 -20.42
C GLU A 134 -6.48 0.32 -19.44
N ILE A 135 -5.31 -0.19 -19.05
CA ILE A 135 -5.19 -1.26 -18.06
C ILE A 135 -5.77 -0.80 -16.71
N LEU A 136 -5.43 0.40 -16.25
CA LEU A 136 -5.98 0.98 -15.03
C LEU A 136 -7.52 1.06 -15.10
N GLN A 137 -8.06 1.50 -16.23
CA GLN A 137 -9.51 1.58 -16.43
C GLN A 137 -10.17 0.20 -16.35
N ILE A 138 -9.59 -0.81 -17.00
CA ILE A 138 -10.11 -2.17 -17.01
C ILE A 138 -10.07 -2.79 -15.60
N THR A 139 -8.94 -2.69 -14.90
CA THR A 139 -8.80 -3.30 -13.56
C THR A 139 -9.70 -2.61 -12.54
N CYS A 140 -9.82 -1.28 -12.56
CA CYS A 140 -10.78 -0.57 -11.72
C CYS A 140 -12.22 -0.98 -12.02
N GLN A 141 -12.60 -1.11 -13.30
CA GLN A 141 -13.94 -1.54 -13.69
C GLN A 141 -14.24 -2.98 -13.21
N GLN A 142 -13.27 -3.89 -13.30
CA GLN A 142 -13.41 -5.26 -12.78
C GLN A 142 -13.60 -5.27 -11.26
N ARG A 143 -12.99 -4.32 -10.54
CA ARG A 143 -13.16 -4.09 -9.10
C ARG A 143 -14.43 -3.29 -8.76
N GLY A 144 -15.23 -2.89 -9.75
CA GLY A 144 -16.49 -2.16 -9.55
C GLY A 144 -16.32 -0.68 -9.20
N VAL A 145 -15.15 -0.09 -9.44
CA VAL A 145 -14.84 1.31 -9.11
C VAL A 145 -14.45 2.10 -10.36
N GLN A 146 -14.59 3.43 -10.33
CA GLN A 146 -14.11 4.27 -11.42
C GLN A 146 -12.60 4.45 -11.33
N ALA A 147 -11.91 4.50 -12.46
CA ALA A 147 -10.48 4.77 -12.47
C ALA A 147 -10.20 6.23 -12.04
N PRO A 148 -9.25 6.44 -11.10
CA PRO A 148 -8.87 7.78 -10.69
C PRO A 148 -8.13 8.49 -11.83
N GLN A 149 -8.20 9.82 -11.82
CA GLN A 149 -7.58 10.66 -12.85
C GLN A 149 -6.38 11.39 -12.26
N PHE A 150 -5.19 11.15 -12.82
CA PHE A 150 -3.95 11.81 -12.41
C PHE A 150 -3.27 12.46 -13.61
N SER A 151 -2.57 13.56 -13.35
CA SER A 151 -1.74 14.19 -14.38
C SER A 151 -0.55 13.29 -14.74
N SER A 152 -0.04 13.41 -15.97
CA SER A 152 1.19 12.73 -16.38
C SER A 152 2.39 13.09 -15.50
N THR A 153 2.43 14.32 -14.99
CA THR A 153 3.47 14.80 -14.06
C THR A 153 3.41 14.06 -12.74
N THR A 154 2.21 13.89 -12.19
CA THR A 154 1.99 13.14 -10.95
C THR A 154 2.39 11.67 -11.10
N LEU A 155 1.98 11.02 -12.20
CA LEU A 155 2.37 9.63 -12.47
C LEU A 155 3.89 9.48 -12.68
N LEU A 156 4.55 10.50 -13.23
CA LEU A 156 6.02 10.51 -13.35
C LEU A 156 6.70 10.59 -11.98
N GLN A 157 6.15 11.37 -11.03
CA GLN A 157 6.66 11.44 -9.66
C GLN A 157 6.60 10.07 -8.96
N VAL A 158 5.50 9.33 -9.13
CA VAL A 158 5.37 7.96 -8.59
C VAL A 158 6.51 7.09 -9.12
N ARG A 159 6.74 7.08 -10.44
CA ARG A 159 7.81 6.27 -11.08
C ARG A 159 9.20 6.62 -10.56
N GLN A 160 9.51 7.90 -10.42
CA GLN A 160 10.78 8.37 -9.88
C GLN A 160 10.99 7.91 -8.43
N ARG A 161 9.94 7.99 -7.60
CA ARG A 161 10.00 7.49 -6.22
C ARG A 161 10.15 5.97 -6.17
N LEU A 162 9.44 5.23 -7.02
CA LEU A 162 9.58 3.76 -7.12
C LEU A 162 11.00 3.34 -7.51
N GLN A 163 11.62 4.01 -8.47
CA GLN A 163 13.02 3.77 -8.83
C GLN A 163 13.95 4.06 -7.66
N THR A 164 13.75 5.19 -6.98
CA THR A 164 14.56 5.59 -5.82
C THR A 164 14.48 4.57 -4.68
N PHE A 165 13.28 4.20 -4.27
CA PHE A 165 13.08 3.20 -3.22
C PHE A 165 13.55 1.80 -3.65
N SER A 166 13.43 1.44 -4.93
CA SER A 166 13.97 0.18 -5.44
C SER A 166 15.49 0.11 -5.32
N GLN A 167 16.20 1.19 -5.66
CA GLN A 167 17.65 1.27 -5.48
C GLN A 167 18.06 1.21 -3.99
N GLN A 168 17.34 1.93 -3.13
CA GLN A 168 17.55 1.88 -1.67
C GLN A 168 17.33 0.46 -1.13
N TRP A 169 16.24 -0.19 -1.52
CA TRP A 169 15.92 -1.55 -1.07
C TRP A 169 16.92 -2.60 -1.56
N GLN A 170 17.36 -2.50 -2.83
CA GLN A 170 18.37 -3.39 -3.39
C GLN A 170 19.70 -3.25 -2.65
N SER A 171 20.14 -2.02 -2.38
CA SER A 171 21.38 -1.73 -1.66
C SER A 171 21.30 -1.96 -0.14
N LEU A 172 20.09 -2.05 0.43
CA LEU A 172 19.88 -2.31 1.85
C LEU A 172 20.50 -3.66 2.26
N PRO A 173 21.40 -3.71 3.25
CA PRO A 173 21.93 -4.97 3.76
C PRO A 173 20.85 -5.81 4.44
N ILE A 174 21.06 -7.13 4.46
CA ILE A 174 20.22 -8.05 5.24
C ILE A 174 20.27 -7.65 6.73
N GLY A 175 19.11 -7.70 7.39
CA GLY A 175 18.90 -7.32 8.78
C GLY A 175 18.77 -5.80 9.01
N LYS A 176 18.78 -5.00 7.94
CA LYS A 176 18.56 -3.54 8.02
C LYS A 176 17.14 -3.18 7.63
N THR A 177 16.74 -2.00 8.07
CA THR A 177 15.37 -1.48 7.99
C THR A 177 15.38 -0.14 7.27
N LEU A 178 14.41 0.05 6.37
CA LEU A 178 14.01 1.36 5.87
C LEU A 178 12.74 1.78 6.59
N GLU A 179 12.71 3.01 7.05
CA GLU A 179 11.58 3.59 7.75
C GLU A 179 10.98 4.70 6.89
N VAL A 180 9.66 4.73 6.82
CA VAL A 180 8.90 5.76 6.12
C VAL A 180 7.72 6.19 6.97
N GLU A 181 7.24 7.39 6.73
CA GLU A 181 6.10 7.97 7.44
C GLU A 181 4.95 8.17 6.45
N PHE A 182 3.73 7.85 6.89
CA PHE A 182 2.49 8.06 6.18
C PHE A 182 1.56 8.91 7.04
N PHE A 183 1.14 10.06 6.50
CA PHE A 183 0.37 11.11 7.17
C PHE A 183 -1.01 11.31 6.56
#